data_AF-A0A662D3G5-F1
#
_entry.id   AF-A0A662D3G5-F1
#
_cell.length_a   1.000
_cell.length_b   1.000
_cell.length_c   1.000
_cell.angle_alpha   90.00
_cell.angle_beta   90.00
_cell.angle_gamma   90.00
#
_symmetry.space_group_name_H-M   'P 1'
#
loop_
_entity.id
_entity.type
_entity.pdbx_description
1 polymer ?
#
loop_
_entity_poly.entity_id
_entity_poly.type
_entity_poly.pdbx_seq_one_letter_code
_entity_poly.pdbx_strand_id
1 'polypeptide(L)'
;MSDGSLSQEEIDALLSGADDLTSQPAPGPGGGGINEAERAELASLAAEMASSMGNTLATITGKTAQLSNPEVIITSAAEYIKDLPENIVQVNANITEGYPGTHLYIVTEDAAKQIASLMMAQEEGEITDMALSAISEAFNQMSGSASNVLEE
;
A
#
# COMPACT_ATOMS: atom_id res chain seq x y z
N MET A 1 -54.05 44.01 2.62
CA MET A 1 -53.26 43.10 1.77
C MET A 1 -51.91 43.78 1.65
N SER A 2 -50.91 43.31 2.41
CA SER A 2 -49.57 43.92 2.40
C SER A 2 -48.80 43.33 1.25
N ASP A 3 -48.34 44.22 0.38
CA ASP A 3 -47.57 43.94 -0.83
C ASP A 3 -46.27 43.24 -0.44
N GLY A 4 -46.14 41.97 -0.83
CA GLY A 4 -44.99 41.11 -0.52
C GLY A 4 -43.99 41.08 -1.67
N SER A 5 -43.71 42.24 -2.29
CA SER A 5 -42.64 42.33 -3.28
C SER A 5 -41.31 42.41 -2.55
N LEU A 6 -40.56 41.32 -2.54
CA LEU A 6 -39.15 41.32 -2.13
C LEU A 6 -38.40 42.38 -2.93
N SER A 7 -37.52 43.12 -2.26
CA SER A 7 -36.65 44.07 -2.93
C SER A 7 -35.66 43.34 -3.84
N GLN A 8 -35.18 44.01 -4.89
CA GLN A 8 -34.27 43.39 -5.85
C GLN A 8 -32.95 42.94 -5.22
N GLU A 9 -32.53 43.59 -4.13
CA GLU A 9 -31.38 43.21 -3.31
C GLU A 9 -31.63 41.93 -2.50
N GLU A 10 -32.85 41.70 -2.02
CA GLU A 10 -33.24 40.45 -1.36
C GLU A 10 -33.39 39.30 -2.36
N ILE A 11 -33.84 39.60 -3.59
CA ILE A 11 -33.90 38.62 -4.68
C ILE A 11 -32.48 38.18 -5.07
N ASP A 12 -31.54 39.13 -5.21
CA ASP A 12 -30.14 38.82 -5.52
C ASP A 12 -29.45 38.04 -4.38
N ALA A 13 -29.76 38.34 -3.12
CA ALA A 13 -29.26 37.58 -1.97
C ALA A 13 -29.78 36.14 -1.93
N LEU A 14 -31.06 35.93 -2.28
CA LEU A 14 -31.65 34.59 -2.39
C LEU A 14 -31.12 33.83 -3.62
N LEU A 15 -30.88 34.51 -4.74
CA LEU A 15 -30.33 33.90 -5.96
C LEU A 15 -28.85 33.53 -5.79
N SER A 16 -28.06 34.38 -5.14
CA SER A 16 -26.66 34.11 -4.82
C SER A 16 -26.48 33.00 -3.77
N GLY A 17 -27.42 32.86 -2.83
CA GLY A 17 -27.42 31.75 -1.87
C GLY A 17 -27.84 30.40 -2.47
N ALA A 18 -28.55 30.42 -3.61
CA ALA A 18 -28.89 29.21 -4.36
C ALA A 18 -27.78 28.76 -5.32
N ASP A 19 -26.94 29.68 -5.80
CA ASP A 19 -25.81 29.38 -6.68
C ASP A 19 -24.65 28.70 -5.93
N ASP A 20 -24.49 28.96 -4.63
CA ASP A 20 -23.49 28.32 -3.76
C ASP A 20 -23.83 26.85 -3.40
N LEU A 21 -25.03 26.38 -3.78
CA LEU A 21 -25.46 24.98 -3.62
C LEU A 21 -25.29 24.13 -4.88
N THR A 22 -24.87 24.73 -6.01
CA THR A 22 -24.73 24.00 -7.30
C THR A 22 -23.30 23.92 -7.83
N SER A 23 -22.34 24.44 -7.04
CA SER A 23 -20.90 24.32 -7.30
C SER A 23 -20.18 23.44 -6.28
N GLN A 24 -20.90 22.55 -5.58
CA GLN A 24 -20.23 21.38 -5.04
C GLN A 24 -19.94 20.47 -6.24
N PRO A 25 -18.66 20.20 -6.58
CA PRO A 25 -18.39 19.13 -7.52
C PRO A 25 -19.08 17.89 -6.94
N ALA A 26 -19.93 17.25 -7.74
CA ALA A 26 -20.39 15.91 -7.42
C ALA A 26 -19.13 15.12 -6.99
N PRO A 27 -19.14 14.39 -5.86
CA PRO A 27 -17.98 13.61 -5.50
C PRO A 27 -17.73 12.66 -6.67
N GLY A 28 -16.68 12.95 -7.44
CA GLY A 28 -16.15 12.01 -8.40
C GLY A 28 -15.82 10.73 -7.63
N PRO A 29 -15.84 9.56 -8.29
CA PRO A 29 -15.37 8.34 -7.64
C PRO A 29 -13.87 8.51 -7.36
N GLY A 30 -13.50 9.00 -6.17
CA GLY A 30 -12.12 9.29 -5.79
C GLY A 30 -11.98 10.59 -5.01
N GLY A 31 -12.35 10.56 -3.73
CA GLY A 31 -12.20 11.69 -2.81
C GLY A 31 -11.96 11.18 -1.40
N GLY A 32 -10.85 10.47 -1.21
CA GLY A 32 -10.42 9.94 0.09
C GLY A 32 -8.93 9.60 0.02
N GLY A 33 -8.11 10.61 -0.25
CA GLY A 33 -6.67 10.48 -0.02
C GLY A 33 -6.41 10.47 1.49
N ILE A 34 -5.39 9.76 1.93
CA ILE A 34 -4.95 9.83 3.32
C ILE A 34 -4.35 11.22 3.61
N ASN A 35 -4.62 11.75 4.79
CA ASN A 35 -4.00 12.98 5.28
C ASN A 35 -2.57 12.72 5.76
N GLU A 36 -1.84 13.79 6.11
CA GLU A 36 -0.43 13.67 6.52
C GLU A 36 -0.24 12.88 7.82
N ALA A 37 -1.17 12.98 8.77
CA ALA A 37 -1.10 12.22 10.01
C ALA A 37 -1.30 10.72 9.75
N GLU A 38 -2.28 10.36 8.91
CA GLU A 38 -2.52 8.97 8.47
C GLU A 38 -1.32 8.41 7.69
N ARG A 39 -0.68 9.23 6.85
CA ARG A 39 0.55 8.85 6.14
C ARG A 39 1.70 8.58 7.10
N ALA A 40 1.87 9.44 8.11
CA ALA A 40 2.92 9.26 9.12
C ALA A 40 2.68 7.99 9.96
N GLU A 41 1.43 7.70 10.30
CA GLU A 41 1.04 6.47 11.00
C GLU A 41 1.34 5.22 10.14
N LEU A 42 0.95 5.22 8.87
CA LEU A 42 1.29 4.14 7.93
C LEU A 42 2.79 3.97 7.74
N ALA A 43 3.56 5.07 7.75
CA ALA A 43 5.01 5.00 7.63
C ALA A 43 5.66 4.39 8.89
N SER A 44 5.15 4.71 10.09
CA SER A 44 5.58 4.07 11.34
C SER A 44 5.28 2.58 11.31
N LEU A 45 4.05 2.23 10.95
CA LEU A 45 3.60 0.83 10.82
C LEU A 45 4.46 0.06 9.82
N ALA A 46 4.76 0.65 8.66
CA ALA A 46 5.65 0.06 7.66
C ALA A 46 7.07 -0.16 8.18
N ALA A 47 7.59 0.75 9.03
CA ALA A 47 8.91 0.60 9.63
C ALA A 47 8.94 -0.54 10.67
N GLU A 48 7.88 -0.70 11.45
CA GLU A 48 7.73 -1.81 12.41
C GLU A 48 7.60 -3.16 11.70
N MET A 49 6.75 -3.24 10.67
CA MET A 49 6.63 -4.42 9.81
C MET A 49 7.97 -4.76 9.15
N ALA A 50 8.69 -3.78 8.58
CA ALA A 50 9.98 -3.99 7.94
C ALA A 50 11.03 -4.56 8.91
N SER A 51 11.06 -4.06 10.15
CA SER A 51 11.93 -4.57 11.21
C SER A 51 11.60 -6.02 11.58
N SER A 52 10.30 -6.33 11.78
CA SER A 52 9.81 -7.69 12.07
C SER A 52 10.18 -8.67 10.95
N MET A 53 9.89 -8.29 9.70
CA MET A 53 10.19 -9.08 8.51
C MET A 53 11.70 -9.31 8.34
N GLY A 54 12.54 -8.29 8.58
CA GLY A 54 13.99 -8.41 8.53
C GLY A 54 14.54 -9.41 9.55
N ASN A 55 14.03 -9.39 10.79
CA ASN A 55 14.40 -10.35 11.83
C ASN A 55 13.96 -11.78 11.46
N THR A 56 12.77 -11.95 10.88
CA THR A 56 12.29 -13.24 10.37
C THR A 56 13.20 -13.75 9.27
N LEU A 57 13.48 -12.93 8.25
CA LEU A 57 14.36 -13.29 7.15
C LEU A 57 15.77 -13.66 7.65
N ALA A 58 16.27 -12.94 8.65
CA ALA A 58 17.55 -13.24 9.27
C ALA A 58 17.58 -14.59 9.98
N THR A 59 16.47 -14.94 10.65
CA THR A 59 16.31 -16.21 11.36
C THR A 59 16.25 -17.39 10.39
N ILE A 60 15.49 -17.28 9.29
CA ILE A 60 15.32 -18.39 8.34
C ILE A 60 16.55 -18.60 7.44
N THR A 61 17.30 -17.54 7.14
CA THR A 61 18.51 -17.62 6.30
C THR A 61 19.80 -17.79 7.10
N GLY A 62 19.78 -17.52 8.41
CA GLY A 62 20.98 -17.48 9.25
C GLY A 62 21.95 -16.35 8.89
N LYS A 63 21.49 -15.33 8.16
CA LYS A 63 22.26 -14.14 7.77
C LYS A 63 21.66 -12.89 8.37
N THR A 64 22.43 -11.82 8.51
CA THR A 64 21.85 -10.53 8.89
C THR A 64 21.05 -9.97 7.72
N ALA A 65 19.80 -9.59 7.98
CA ALA A 65 18.93 -8.89 7.04
C ALA A 65 18.32 -7.66 7.73
N GLN A 66 18.24 -6.55 7.00
CA GLN A 66 17.64 -5.32 7.48
C GLN A 66 16.84 -4.68 6.35
N LEU A 67 15.55 -4.44 6.60
CA LEU A 67 14.70 -3.63 5.74
C LEU A 67 14.55 -2.27 6.41
N SER A 68 14.84 -1.20 5.68
CA SER A 68 14.86 0.17 6.22
C SER A 68 14.30 1.17 5.23
N ASN A 69 14.00 2.37 5.72
CA ASN A 69 13.48 3.50 4.95
C ASN A 69 12.24 3.17 4.10
N PRO A 70 11.16 2.61 4.69
CA PRO A 70 9.92 2.43 3.95
C PRO A 70 9.33 3.78 3.54
N GLU A 71 8.68 3.81 2.38
CA GLU A 71 7.94 4.95 1.87
C GLU A 71 6.49 4.56 1.61
N VAL A 72 5.56 5.44 1.95
CA VAL A 72 4.12 5.25 1.68
C VAL A 72 3.76 6.05 0.44
N ILE A 73 3.28 5.37 -0.59
CA ILE A 73 2.85 5.99 -1.86
C ILE A 73 1.41 5.57 -2.13
N ILE A 74 0.53 6.55 -2.38
CA ILE A 74 -0.85 6.30 -2.79
C ILE A 74 -0.92 6.49 -4.29
N THR A 75 -1.21 5.41 -5.01
CA THR A 75 -1.27 5.40 -6.47
C THR A 75 -2.32 4.41 -6.96
N SER A 76 -2.67 4.47 -8.23
CA SER A 76 -3.51 3.46 -8.87
C SER A 76 -2.65 2.30 -9.38
N ALA A 77 -3.23 1.11 -9.47
CA ALA A 77 -2.54 -0.04 -10.08
C ALA A 77 -2.07 0.26 -11.51
N ALA A 78 -2.86 1.01 -12.29
CA ALA A 78 -2.52 1.35 -13.66
C ALA A 78 -1.30 2.28 -13.78
N GLU A 79 -1.12 3.20 -12.82
CA GLU A 79 0.09 4.02 -12.77
C GLU A 79 1.28 3.23 -12.26
N TYR A 80 1.11 2.45 -11.18
CA TYR A 80 2.20 1.66 -10.60
C TYR A 80 2.81 0.65 -11.58
N ILE A 81 1.98 -0.01 -12.40
CA ILE A 81 2.44 -0.97 -13.42
C ILE A 81 3.40 -0.32 -14.43
N LYS A 82 3.27 0.99 -14.72
CA LYS A 82 4.16 1.68 -15.68
C LYS A 82 5.58 1.83 -15.16
N ASP A 83 5.76 1.82 -13.84
CA ASP A 83 7.05 1.99 -13.17
C ASP A 83 7.75 0.64 -12.87
N LEU A 84 7.06 -0.48 -13.10
CA LEU A 84 7.62 -1.81 -12.88
C LEU A 84 8.69 -2.15 -13.94
N PRO A 85 9.79 -2.80 -13.54
CA PRO A 85 10.76 -3.32 -14.50
C PRO A 85 10.14 -4.47 -15.31
N GLU A 86 10.77 -4.79 -16.44
CA GLU A 86 10.27 -5.83 -17.37
C GLU A 86 10.10 -7.20 -16.71
N ASN A 87 11.02 -7.57 -15.80
CA ASN A 87 10.97 -8.82 -15.05
C ASN A 87 10.82 -8.54 -13.55
N ILE A 88 9.78 -9.13 -12.96
CA ILE A 88 9.48 -9.08 -11.53
C ILE A 88 9.05 -10.46 -11.03
N VAL A 89 9.15 -10.66 -9.72
CA VAL A 89 8.46 -11.73 -9.00
C VAL A 89 7.37 -11.09 -8.14
N GLN A 90 6.13 -11.55 -8.32
CA GLN A 90 4.99 -11.17 -7.49
C GLN A 90 4.67 -12.30 -6.52
N VAL A 91 4.54 -11.97 -5.23
CA VAL A 91 4.02 -12.86 -4.20
C VAL A 91 2.70 -12.31 -3.69
N ASN A 92 1.66 -13.15 -3.70
CA ASN A 92 0.34 -12.79 -3.17
C ASN A 92 0.21 -13.28 -1.73
N ALA A 93 -0.10 -12.39 -0.80
CA ALA A 93 -0.21 -12.67 0.63
C ALA A 93 -1.47 -12.04 1.21
N ASN A 94 -2.64 -12.42 0.67
CA ASN A 94 -3.92 -11.81 1.01
C ASN A 94 -4.21 -11.91 2.52
N ILE A 95 -4.66 -10.80 3.10
CA ILE A 95 -5.13 -10.73 4.48
C ILE A 95 -6.61 -11.12 4.47
N THR A 96 -7.00 -12.07 5.31
CA THR A 96 -8.38 -12.60 5.34
C THR A 96 -9.16 -12.19 6.59
N GLU A 97 -8.48 -11.77 7.66
CA GLU A 97 -9.09 -11.41 8.94
C GLU A 97 -8.62 -10.01 9.40
N GLY A 98 -9.42 -9.33 10.22
CA GLY A 98 -9.18 -7.95 10.67
C GLY A 98 -9.38 -6.92 9.56
N TYR A 99 -8.43 -6.85 8.63
CA TYR A 99 -8.41 -5.94 7.48
C TYR A 99 -8.34 -6.73 6.17
N PRO A 100 -9.44 -7.36 5.74
CA PRO A 100 -9.42 -8.24 4.59
C PRO A 100 -9.10 -7.47 3.31
N GLY A 101 -8.14 -7.96 2.55
CA GLY A 101 -7.67 -7.26 1.36
C GLY A 101 -6.58 -8.02 0.61
N THR A 102 -6.32 -7.56 -0.61
CA THR A 102 -5.20 -8.04 -1.40
C THR A 102 -3.93 -7.37 -0.95
N HIS A 103 -2.96 -8.17 -0.51
CA HIS A 103 -1.63 -7.71 -0.17
C HIS A 103 -0.62 -8.43 -1.05
N LEU A 104 0.28 -7.65 -1.66
CA LEU A 104 1.17 -8.08 -2.72
C LEU A 104 2.58 -7.63 -2.38
N TYR A 105 3.54 -8.51 -2.60
CA TYR A 105 4.95 -8.16 -2.67
C TYR A 105 5.39 -8.19 -4.12
N ILE A 106 5.97 -7.10 -4.60
CA ILE A 106 6.61 -7.02 -5.91
C ILE A 106 8.10 -6.89 -5.69
N VAL A 107 8.86 -7.83 -6.24
CA VAL A 107 10.29 -7.96 -6.03
C VAL A 107 10.98 -7.93 -7.39
N THR A 108 12.09 -7.20 -7.49
CA THR A 108 12.92 -7.26 -8.70
C THR A 108 13.47 -8.67 -8.88
N GLU A 109 13.72 -9.06 -10.13
CA GLU A 109 14.30 -10.38 -10.41
C GLU A 109 15.62 -10.61 -9.65
N ASP A 110 16.48 -9.59 -9.57
CA ASP A 110 17.75 -9.63 -8.84
C ASP A 110 17.57 -9.89 -7.34
N ALA A 111 16.68 -9.15 -6.67
CA ALA A 111 16.40 -9.37 -5.26
C ALA A 111 15.74 -10.74 -5.01
N ALA A 112 14.90 -11.20 -5.93
CA ALA A 112 14.31 -12.54 -5.85
C ALA A 112 15.38 -13.64 -5.95
N LYS A 113 16.36 -13.50 -6.86
CA LYS A 113 17.51 -14.43 -6.99
C LYS A 113 18.34 -14.47 -5.71
N GLN A 114 18.61 -13.31 -5.11
CA GLN A 114 19.32 -13.20 -3.83
C GLN A 114 18.55 -13.86 -2.68
N ILE A 115 17.25 -13.62 -2.55
CA ILE A 115 16.43 -14.25 -1.49
C ILE A 115 16.40 -15.77 -1.66
N ALA A 116 16.21 -16.25 -2.90
CA ALA A 116 16.19 -17.69 -3.19
C ALA A 116 17.53 -18.36 -2.86
N SER A 117 18.65 -17.75 -3.26
CA SER A 117 19.99 -18.29 -3.01
C SER A 117 20.29 -18.42 -1.52
N LEU A 118 19.88 -17.41 -0.73
CA LEU A 118 19.97 -17.41 0.73
C LEU A 118 19.11 -18.51 1.37
N MET A 119 17.85 -18.64 0.96
CA MET A 119 16.93 -19.66 1.47
C MET A 119 17.38 -21.09 1.13
N MET A 120 17.99 -21.28 -0.03
CA MET A 120 18.45 -22.58 -0.51
C MET A 120 19.90 -22.89 -0.12
N ALA A 121 20.59 -21.95 0.53
CA ALA A 121 22.00 -22.05 0.91
C ALA A 121 22.93 -22.43 -0.26
N GLN A 122 22.72 -21.79 -1.42
CA GLN A 122 23.50 -22.00 -2.64
C GLN A 122 23.85 -20.67 -3.31
N GLU A 123 24.67 -20.71 -4.37
CA GLU A 123 24.95 -19.55 -5.21
C GLU A 123 23.69 -19.07 -5.95
N GLU A 124 23.67 -17.79 -6.32
CA GLU A 124 22.62 -17.23 -7.15
C GLU A 124 22.51 -17.96 -8.49
N GLY A 125 21.28 -18.09 -8.98
CA GLY A 125 20.98 -18.78 -10.22
C GLY A 125 19.68 -18.30 -10.82
N GLU A 126 19.16 -19.05 -11.79
CA GLU A 126 17.90 -18.72 -12.43
C GLU A 126 16.70 -18.91 -11.49
N ILE A 127 15.64 -18.15 -11.73
CA ILE A 127 14.35 -18.31 -11.06
C ILE A 127 13.67 -19.58 -11.61
N THR A 128 13.96 -20.71 -10.96
CA THR A 128 13.32 -22.01 -11.20
C THR A 128 12.08 -22.18 -10.32
N ASP A 129 11.27 -23.23 -10.55
CA ASP A 129 10.14 -23.57 -9.67
C ASP A 129 10.55 -23.79 -8.20
N MET A 130 11.75 -24.32 -7.99
CA MET A 130 12.33 -24.49 -6.66
C MET A 130 12.67 -23.15 -6.02
N ALA A 131 13.27 -22.23 -6.79
CA ALA A 131 13.55 -20.87 -6.34
C ALA A 131 12.26 -20.12 -6.00
N LEU A 132 11.23 -20.23 -6.84
CA LEU A 132 9.91 -19.65 -6.59
C LEU A 132 9.26 -20.21 -5.31
N SER A 133 9.41 -21.51 -5.06
CA SER A 133 8.93 -22.14 -3.82
C SER A 133 9.66 -21.60 -2.59
N ALA A 134 10.99 -21.46 -2.67
CA ALA A 134 11.80 -20.90 -1.59
C ALA A 134 11.45 -19.42 -1.30
N ILE A 135 11.24 -18.62 -2.35
CA ILE A 135 10.78 -17.23 -2.24
C ILE A 135 9.39 -17.20 -1.59
N SER A 136 8.45 -18.01 -2.08
CA SER A 136 7.10 -18.07 -1.52
C SER A 136 7.12 -18.42 -0.03
N GLU A 137 7.97 -19.35 0.40
CA GLU A 137 8.11 -19.72 1.80
C GLU A 137 8.69 -18.57 2.64
N ALA A 138 9.73 -17.89 2.15
CA ALA A 138 10.30 -16.73 2.83
C ALA A 138 9.26 -15.63 3.04
N PHE A 139 8.52 -15.27 1.99
CA PHE A 139 7.50 -14.24 2.05
C PHE A 139 6.27 -14.67 2.87
N ASN A 140 5.92 -15.96 2.90
CA ASN A 140 4.86 -16.46 3.76
C ASN A 140 5.22 -16.27 5.24
N GLN A 141 6.46 -16.58 5.63
CA GLN A 141 6.93 -16.35 7.00
C GLN A 141 7.04 -14.86 7.35
N MET A 142 7.56 -14.03 6.43
CA MET A 142 7.64 -12.57 6.60
C MET A 142 6.25 -11.94 6.68
N SER A 143 5.29 -12.39 5.88
CA SER A 143 3.91 -11.89 5.95
C SER A 143 3.27 -12.25 7.27
N GLY A 144 3.49 -13.48 7.78
CA GLY A 144 2.99 -13.88 9.09
C GLY A 144 3.53 -13.01 10.23
N SER A 145 4.83 -12.65 10.20
CA SER A 145 5.42 -11.77 11.22
C SER A 145 5.00 -10.31 11.09
N ALA A 146 4.69 -9.84 9.88
CA ALA A 146 4.11 -8.52 9.64
C ALA A 146 2.65 -8.45 10.11
N SER A 147 1.85 -9.49 9.88
CA SER A 147 0.44 -9.52 10.31
C SER A 147 0.27 -9.36 11.82
N ASN A 148 1.18 -9.91 12.63
CA ASN A 148 1.15 -9.71 14.09
C ASN A 148 1.24 -8.22 14.48
N VAL A 149 1.98 -7.40 13.71
CA VAL A 149 2.09 -5.95 13.94
C VAL A 149 0.76 -5.25 13.61
N LEU A 150 -0.02 -5.78 12.67
CA LEU A 150 -1.35 -5.23 12.31
C LEU A 150 -2.43 -5.59 13.34
N GLU A 151 -2.20 -6.62 14.14
CA GLU A 151 -3.13 -7.10 15.19
C GLU A 151 -2.91 -6.43 16.56
N GLU A 152 -1.73 -5.86 16.79
CA GLU A 152 -1.38 -5.09 18.00
C GLU A 152 -1.89 -3.65 17.97
#